data_AF-A0A9X2NC19-F1
#
_entry.id   AF-A0A9X2NC19-F1
#
_cell.length_a   1.000
_cell.length_b   1.000
_cell.length_c   1.000
_cell.angle_alpha   90.00
_cell.angle_beta   90.00
_cell.angle_gamma   90.00
#
_symmetry.space_group_name_H-M   'P 1'
#
loop_
_entity.id
_entity.type
_entity.pdbx_description
1 polymer ?
#
loop_
_entity_poly.entity_id
_entity_poly.type
_entity_poly.pdbx_seq_one_letter_code
_entity_poly.pdbx_strand_id
1 'polypeptide(L)'
;MVANRAMNRERRLAGRDGYSRVLGFDVLSLPPGARWLDLCCGSGRALLDAAAARPDLDITGVDLVGYFAAAGPVRFETASITTWRPEDRFDLVTCVHGLHYVGDKLGALVRAASWLSEGGVFVANFDAAGVRVSGGPRRVLKALREAGFTYDSRTRRIRREGPFTGTLPFRYLGADDRAGPNYTGQPAVASHYELTL
;
A
#
# COMPACT_ATOMS: atom_id res chain seq x y z
N MET A 1 4.99 1.78 -13.37
CA MET A 1 3.94 2.40 -12.53
C MET A 1 3.33 3.50 -13.35
N VAL A 2 2.01 3.66 -13.32
CA VAL A 2 1.33 4.76 -14.02
C VAL A 2 0.96 5.82 -13.00
N ALA A 3 1.22 7.08 -13.28
CA ALA A 3 0.75 8.17 -12.43
C ALA A 3 -0.75 8.38 -12.67
N ASN A 4 -1.60 7.90 -11.74
CA ASN A 4 -3.02 8.23 -11.75
C ASN A 4 -3.34 9.22 -10.63
N ARG A 5 -3.90 10.38 -10.99
CA ARG A 5 -4.10 11.56 -10.15
C ARG A 5 -5.32 11.48 -9.21
N ALA A 6 -6.18 10.47 -9.32
CA ALA A 6 -7.58 10.61 -8.87
C ALA A 6 -7.90 10.20 -7.41
N MET A 7 -7.25 9.19 -6.82
CA MET A 7 -7.86 8.50 -5.65
C MET A 7 -7.33 8.84 -4.26
N ASN A 8 -6.08 9.29 -4.13
CA ASN A 8 -5.45 9.55 -2.83
C ASN A 8 -5.04 10.98 -2.58
N ARG A 9 -5.06 11.84 -3.61
CA ARG A 9 -4.39 13.13 -3.53
C ARG A 9 -4.98 14.02 -2.42
N GLU A 10 -6.28 13.99 -2.18
CA GLU A 10 -6.94 14.91 -1.24
C GLU A 10 -7.52 14.22 0.00
N ARG A 11 -7.21 12.93 0.22
CA ARG A 11 -7.83 12.15 1.29
C ARG A 11 -7.33 12.64 2.65
N ARG A 12 -8.28 12.89 3.56
CA ARG A 12 -8.04 13.33 4.94
C ARG A 12 -7.86 12.14 5.87
N LEU A 13 -7.32 12.39 7.06
CA LEU A 13 -7.20 11.36 8.09
C LEU A 13 -8.56 10.83 8.54
N ALA A 14 -9.48 11.74 8.84
CA ALA A 14 -10.85 11.45 9.28
C ALA A 14 -11.89 11.80 8.20
N GLY A 15 -13.14 11.41 8.44
CA GLY A 15 -14.29 11.68 7.56
C GLY A 15 -14.81 10.45 6.81
N ARG A 16 -15.86 10.65 6.00
CA ARG A 16 -16.60 9.56 5.32
C ARG A 16 -15.69 8.67 4.48
N ASP A 17 -14.67 9.25 3.87
CA ASP A 17 -13.67 8.57 3.04
C ASP A 17 -12.27 8.66 3.65
N GLY A 18 -12.15 8.94 4.95
CA GLY A 18 -10.87 9.10 5.64
C GLY A 18 -10.09 7.80 5.81
N TYR A 19 -8.80 7.93 6.10
CA TYR A 19 -7.90 6.80 6.35
C TYR A 19 -8.43 5.84 7.41
N SER A 20 -8.99 6.33 8.53
CA SER A 20 -9.48 5.44 9.60
C SER A 20 -10.53 4.43 9.11
N ARG A 21 -11.41 4.87 8.19
CA ARG A 21 -12.43 3.98 7.61
C ARG A 21 -11.82 3.00 6.61
N VAL A 22 -10.95 3.49 5.73
CA VAL A 22 -10.35 2.67 4.67
C VAL A 22 -9.42 1.60 5.26
N LEU A 23 -8.62 1.97 6.26
CA LEU A 23 -7.72 1.08 6.99
C LEU A 23 -8.45 0.18 7.99
N GLY A 24 -9.62 0.60 8.48
CA GLY A 24 -10.42 -0.16 9.44
C GLY A 24 -9.88 -0.12 10.86
N PHE A 25 -8.97 0.79 11.16
CA PHE A 25 -8.49 1.11 12.50
C PHE A 25 -8.10 2.59 12.56
N ASP A 26 -8.01 3.14 13.77
CA ASP A 26 -7.61 4.52 13.98
C ASP A 26 -6.08 4.65 14.04
N VAL A 27 -5.47 5.36 13.09
CA VAL A 27 -4.01 5.61 13.06
C VAL A 27 -3.56 6.41 14.28
N LEU A 28 -4.44 7.23 14.86
CA LEU A 28 -4.11 7.99 16.07
C LEU A 28 -3.98 7.11 17.32
N SER A 29 -4.37 5.83 17.23
CA SER A 29 -4.17 4.84 18.30
C SER A 29 -2.80 4.15 18.27
N LEU A 30 -1.93 4.50 17.32
CA LEU A 30 -0.56 3.97 17.27
C LEU A 30 0.21 4.29 18.57
N PRO A 31 1.15 3.41 18.98
CA PRO A 31 2.01 3.66 20.14
C PRO A 31 2.75 5.01 20.06
N PRO A 32 3.12 5.60 21.21
CA PRO A 32 3.97 6.78 21.22
C PRO A 32 5.27 6.55 20.45
N GLY A 33 5.66 7.50 19.60
CA GLY A 33 6.90 7.39 18.81
C GLY A 33 6.86 6.40 17.64
N ALA A 34 5.68 5.83 17.32
CA ALA A 34 5.58 4.83 16.26
C ALA A 34 5.97 5.38 14.89
N ARG A 35 6.56 4.52 14.07
CA ARG A 35 7.02 4.84 12.72
C ARG A 35 5.98 4.41 11.69
N TRP A 36 5.48 5.37 10.91
CA TRP A 36 4.48 5.13 9.87
C TRP A 36 5.02 5.45 8.48
N LEU A 37 5.03 4.44 7.60
CA LEU A 37 5.26 4.58 6.17
C LEU A 37 3.94 4.49 5.39
N ASP A 38 3.64 5.49 4.55
CA ASP A 38 2.54 5.42 3.60
C ASP A 38 3.04 5.42 2.15
N LEU A 39 2.69 4.36 1.42
CA LEU A 39 3.08 4.12 0.03
C LEU A 39 1.97 4.58 -0.91
N CYS A 40 2.36 5.34 -1.94
CA CYS A 40 1.44 6.08 -2.82
C CYS A 40 0.59 7.10 -2.04
N CYS A 41 1.26 7.92 -1.22
CA CYS A 41 0.61 8.83 -0.28
C CYS A 41 -0.15 10.00 -0.91
N GLY A 42 -0.07 10.19 -2.23
CA GLY A 42 -0.65 11.34 -2.92
C GLY A 42 -0.06 12.66 -2.42
N SER A 43 -0.90 13.63 -2.06
CA SER A 43 -0.40 14.89 -1.49
C SER A 43 0.04 14.77 -0.02
N GLY A 44 -0.18 13.60 0.61
CA GLY A 44 0.14 13.37 2.02
C GLY A 44 -0.80 14.08 3.00
N ARG A 45 -2.00 14.52 2.58
CA ARG A 45 -2.88 15.29 3.46
C ARG A 45 -3.29 14.55 4.74
N ALA A 46 -3.60 13.26 4.65
CA ALA A 46 -3.88 12.44 5.83
C ALA A 46 -2.67 12.32 6.77
N LEU A 47 -1.45 12.26 6.23
CA LEU A 47 -0.21 12.19 7.00
C LEU A 47 0.05 13.52 7.72
N LEU A 48 -0.18 14.65 7.03
CA LEU A 48 -0.09 15.98 7.63
C LEU A 48 -1.13 16.18 8.74
N ASP A 49 -2.38 15.76 8.50
CA ASP A 49 -3.44 15.79 9.53
C ASP A 49 -3.03 14.93 10.75
N ALA A 50 -2.43 13.76 10.54
CA ALA A 50 -1.94 12.90 11.62
C ALA A 50 -0.76 13.49 12.37
N ALA A 51 0.22 14.05 11.67
CA ALA A 51 1.40 14.66 12.29
C ALA A 51 1.04 15.90 13.13
N ALA A 52 -0.01 16.63 12.74
CA ALA A 52 -0.54 17.73 13.54
C ALA A 52 -1.21 17.24 14.83
N ALA A 53 -1.92 16.11 14.78
CA ALA A 53 -2.59 15.52 15.95
C ALA A 53 -1.63 14.71 16.85
N ARG A 54 -0.58 14.14 16.27
CA ARG A 54 0.41 13.28 16.92
C ARG A 54 1.83 13.67 16.48
N PRO A 55 2.37 14.79 17.01
CA PRO A 55 3.71 15.26 16.67
C PRO A 55 4.85 14.29 17.05
N ASP A 56 4.54 13.28 17.85
CA ASP A 56 5.47 12.24 18.28
C ASP A 56 5.68 11.13 17.23
N LEU A 57 4.82 11.00 16.21
CA LEU A 57 4.96 9.97 15.18
C LEU A 57 6.06 10.32 14.17
N ASP A 58 6.87 9.33 13.80
CA ASP A 58 7.82 9.42 12.68
C ASP A 58 7.11 8.98 11.40
N ILE A 59 6.68 9.95 10.58
CA ILE A 59 5.83 9.69 9.41
C ILE A 59 6.62 9.94 8.12
N THR A 60 6.65 8.92 7.27
CA THR A 60 7.22 8.97 5.92
C THR A 60 6.14 8.69 4.87
N GLY A 61 5.98 9.61 3.91
CA GLY A 61 5.12 9.42 2.73
C GLY A 61 5.96 9.25 1.47
N VAL A 62 5.68 8.21 0.69
CA VAL A 62 6.35 7.97 -0.60
C VAL A 62 5.31 8.02 -1.71
N ASP A 63 5.54 8.85 -2.73
CA ASP A 63 4.72 8.86 -3.94
C ASP A 63 5.60 9.01 -5.18
N LEU A 64 5.11 8.52 -6.33
CA LEU A 64 5.82 8.68 -7.60
C LEU A 64 5.92 10.14 -8.02
N VAL A 65 4.95 10.97 -7.60
CA VAL A 65 4.89 12.38 -7.97
C VAL A 65 4.87 13.27 -6.73
N GLY A 66 5.82 14.20 -6.67
CA GLY A 66 6.03 15.08 -5.51
C GLY A 66 5.04 16.23 -5.34
N TYR A 67 3.74 16.03 -5.61
CA TYR A 67 2.71 17.05 -5.42
C TYR A 67 2.17 17.08 -3.98
N PHE A 68 3.09 17.17 -3.01
CA PHE A 68 2.76 17.20 -1.59
C PHE A 68 2.07 18.51 -1.19
N ALA A 69 1.09 18.44 -0.30
CA ALA A 69 0.24 19.58 0.04
C ALA A 69 0.99 20.66 0.85
N ALA A 70 1.99 20.26 1.62
CA ALA A 70 2.84 21.18 2.39
C ALA A 70 4.14 20.48 2.80
N ALA A 71 5.18 21.27 3.05
CA ALA A 71 6.30 20.84 3.89
C ALA A 71 5.87 20.83 5.37
N GLY A 72 6.53 20.01 6.19
CA GLY A 72 6.16 19.90 7.60
C GLY A 72 6.89 18.75 8.31
N PRO A 73 6.33 18.25 9.43
CA PRO A 73 6.94 17.17 10.21
C PRO A 73 6.94 15.80 9.50
N VAL A 74 6.25 15.68 8.37
CA VAL A 74 6.23 14.46 7.55
C VAL A 74 7.41 14.47 6.58
N ARG A 75 8.18 13.37 6.55
CA ARG A 75 9.20 13.15 5.51
C ARG A 75 8.52 12.70 4.23
N PHE A 76 8.67 13.47 3.15
CA PHE A 76 8.13 13.09 1.85
C PHE A 76 9.23 12.73 0.86
N GLU A 77 9.03 11.61 0.16
CA GLU A 77 9.96 11.07 -0.84
C GLU A 77 9.26 10.95 -2.19
N THR A 78 9.86 11.53 -3.24
CA THR A 78 9.38 11.37 -4.62
C THR A 78 10.10 10.19 -5.27
N ALA A 79 9.51 9.01 -5.22
CA ALA A 79 10.13 7.79 -5.72
C ALA A 79 9.10 6.71 -6.11
N SER A 80 9.52 5.77 -6.97
CA SER A 80 8.73 4.57 -7.23
C SER A 80 8.87 3.59 -6.07
N ILE A 81 7.76 3.16 -5.46
CA ILE A 81 7.77 2.16 -4.37
C ILE A 81 8.32 0.80 -4.80
N THR A 82 8.38 0.54 -6.11
CA THR A 82 8.95 -0.70 -6.66
C THR A 82 10.47 -0.75 -6.55
N THR A 83 11.14 0.40 -6.40
CA THR A 83 12.61 0.50 -6.31
C THR A 83 13.07 1.17 -5.03
N TRP A 84 12.31 2.12 -4.49
CA TRP A 84 12.59 2.81 -3.22
C TRP A 84 12.71 1.84 -2.05
N ARG A 85 13.68 2.06 -1.17
CA ARG A 85 13.91 1.24 0.03
C ARG A 85 14.13 2.16 1.24
N PRO A 86 13.53 1.86 2.40
CA PRO A 86 13.87 2.53 3.63
C PRO A 86 15.18 2.00 4.22
N GLU A 87 15.81 2.81 5.06
CA GLU A 87 16.94 2.38 5.90
C GLU A 87 16.46 1.55 7.09
N ASP A 88 15.27 1.87 7.61
CA ASP A 88 14.73 1.30 8.83
C ASP A 88 13.45 0.47 8.63
N ARG A 89 12.93 -0.06 9.75
CA ARG A 89 11.64 -0.75 9.84
C ARG A 89 10.54 0.15 10.39
N PHE A 90 9.29 -0.20 10.11
CA PHE A 90 8.11 0.57 10.48
C PHE A 90 7.12 -0.24 11.30
N ASP A 91 6.44 0.44 12.23
CA ASP A 91 5.35 -0.13 13.04
C ASP A 91 4.04 -0.13 12.27
N LEU A 92 3.89 0.79 11.31
CA LEU A 92 2.79 0.80 10.35
C LEU A 92 3.30 1.03 8.94
N VAL A 93 2.89 0.17 8.01
CA VAL A 93 3.03 0.42 6.57
C VAL A 93 1.64 0.43 5.93
N THR A 94 1.29 1.49 5.21
CA THR A 94 0.02 1.59 4.49
C THR A 94 0.20 1.74 2.99
N CYS A 95 -0.76 1.28 2.22
CA CYS A 95 -0.89 1.61 0.80
C CYS A 95 -2.38 1.70 0.45
N VAL A 96 -2.99 2.84 0.79
CA VAL A 96 -4.41 3.09 0.53
C VAL A 96 -4.58 3.26 -0.97
N HIS A 97 -5.38 2.44 -1.65
CA HIS A 97 -5.65 2.51 -3.11
C HIS A 97 -4.46 2.64 -4.10
N GLY A 98 -3.21 2.66 -3.64
CA GLY A 98 -2.03 2.87 -4.49
C GLY A 98 -1.72 1.69 -5.39
N LEU A 99 -2.00 0.47 -4.92
CA LEU A 99 -1.72 -0.77 -5.66
C LEU A 99 -2.44 -0.85 -7.01
N HIS A 100 -3.53 -0.08 -7.21
CA HIS A 100 -4.22 0.00 -8.50
C HIS A 100 -3.32 0.49 -9.65
N TYR A 101 -2.28 1.27 -9.35
CA TYR A 101 -1.42 1.91 -10.34
C TYR A 101 0.01 1.35 -10.37
N VAL A 102 0.27 0.41 -9.46
CA VAL A 102 1.54 -0.31 -9.36
C VAL A 102 1.57 -1.43 -10.40
N GLY A 103 2.69 -1.53 -11.13
CA GLY A 103 2.92 -2.61 -12.09
C GLY A 103 3.08 -3.95 -11.38
N ASP A 104 4.10 -4.09 -10.54
CA ASP A 104 4.32 -5.30 -9.75
C ASP A 104 3.63 -5.22 -8.36
N LYS A 105 2.34 -5.55 -8.31
CA LYS A 105 1.53 -5.51 -7.09
C LYS A 105 2.02 -6.51 -6.03
N LEU A 106 2.29 -7.75 -6.43
CA LEU A 106 2.74 -8.79 -5.51
C LEU A 106 4.13 -8.50 -4.96
N GLY A 107 5.06 -8.02 -5.80
CA GLY A 107 6.35 -7.53 -5.34
C GLY A 107 6.22 -6.35 -4.37
N ALA A 108 5.32 -5.40 -4.65
CA ALA A 108 5.06 -4.29 -3.73
C ALA A 108 4.51 -4.74 -2.36
N LEU A 109 3.60 -5.72 -2.33
CA LEU A 109 3.11 -6.31 -1.08
C LEU A 109 4.23 -6.96 -0.25
N VAL A 110 5.07 -7.76 -0.92
CA VAL A 110 6.21 -8.44 -0.28
C VAL A 110 7.22 -7.44 0.27
N ARG A 111 7.52 -6.39 -0.49
CA ARG A 111 8.42 -5.30 -0.06
C ARG A 111 7.85 -4.53 1.13
N ALA A 112 6.59 -4.11 1.06
CA ALA A 112 5.94 -3.39 2.16
C ALA A 112 5.96 -4.22 3.45
N ALA A 113 5.67 -5.53 3.35
CA ALA A 113 5.73 -6.44 4.48
C ALA A 113 7.15 -6.72 4.99
N SER A 114 8.19 -6.66 4.16
CA SER A 114 9.57 -6.88 4.61
C SER A 114 10.15 -5.69 5.38
N TRP A 115 9.50 -4.53 5.32
CA TRP A 115 9.87 -3.33 6.05
C TRP A 115 9.19 -3.20 7.41
N LEU A 116 8.38 -4.17 7.82
CA LEU A 116 7.72 -4.14 9.13
C LEU A 116 8.71 -4.43 10.27
N SER A 117 8.52 -3.76 11.41
CA SER A 117 9.09 -4.18 12.69
C SER A 117 8.44 -5.50 13.15
N GLU A 118 8.98 -6.15 14.19
CA GLU A 118 8.45 -7.45 14.68
C GLU A 118 6.95 -7.39 15.05
N GLY A 119 6.51 -6.27 15.64
CA GLY A 119 5.09 -6.00 15.94
C GLY A 119 4.37 -5.15 14.88
N GLY A 120 5.04 -4.84 13.77
CA GLY A 120 4.54 -3.92 12.77
C GLY A 120 3.37 -4.48 11.98
N VAL A 121 2.53 -3.59 11.46
CA VAL A 121 1.35 -3.96 10.68
C VAL A 121 1.43 -3.36 9.28
N PHE A 122 1.16 -4.17 8.26
CA PHE A 122 0.90 -3.68 6.91
C PHE A 122 -0.60 -3.73 6.61
N VAL A 123 -1.16 -2.66 6.04
CA VAL A 123 -2.55 -2.61 5.55
C VAL A 123 -2.64 -1.89 4.21
N ALA A 124 -3.32 -2.48 3.23
CA ALA A 124 -3.53 -1.85 1.93
C ALA A 124 -4.90 -2.19 1.34
N ASN A 125 -5.31 -1.40 0.34
CA ASN A 125 -6.37 -1.82 -0.56
C ASN A 125 -5.77 -2.65 -1.69
N PHE A 126 -6.33 -3.83 -1.93
CA PHE A 126 -5.83 -4.77 -2.92
C PHE A 126 -6.97 -5.35 -3.73
N ASP A 127 -6.87 -5.25 -5.06
CA ASP A 127 -7.81 -5.86 -5.98
C ASP A 127 -7.17 -7.10 -6.63
N ALA A 128 -7.55 -8.27 -6.14
CA ALA A 128 -7.08 -9.54 -6.69
C ALA A 128 -7.47 -9.74 -8.16
N ALA A 129 -8.54 -9.09 -8.66
CA ALA A 129 -8.93 -9.18 -10.07
C ALA A 129 -7.93 -8.45 -10.99
N GLY A 130 -7.18 -7.49 -10.44
CA GLY A 130 -6.08 -6.81 -11.13
C GLY A 130 -4.81 -7.64 -11.26
N VAL A 131 -4.80 -8.89 -10.80
CA VAL A 131 -3.67 -9.82 -10.90
C VAL A 131 -4.03 -10.96 -11.86
N ARG A 132 -3.25 -11.10 -12.93
CA ARG A 132 -3.44 -12.10 -13.99
C ARG A 132 -2.40 -13.20 -13.84
N VAL A 133 -2.87 -14.40 -13.50
CA VAL A 133 -2.06 -15.61 -13.40
C VAL A 133 -2.88 -16.80 -13.91
N SER A 134 -2.21 -17.82 -14.45
CA SER A 134 -2.86 -19.10 -14.77
C SER A 134 -3.53 -19.70 -13.53
N GLY A 135 -4.78 -20.17 -13.68
CA GLY A 135 -5.61 -20.63 -12.55
C GLY A 135 -6.31 -19.51 -11.75
N GLY A 136 -6.11 -18.25 -12.13
CA GLY A 136 -6.92 -17.12 -11.67
C GLY A 136 -6.61 -16.60 -10.25
N PRO A 137 -7.39 -15.60 -9.79
CA PRO A 137 -7.09 -14.85 -8.57
C PRO A 137 -7.14 -15.68 -7.28
N ARG A 138 -7.87 -16.82 -7.27
CA ARG A 138 -7.92 -17.73 -6.11
C ARG A 138 -6.54 -18.28 -5.75
N ARG A 139 -5.70 -18.54 -6.75
CA ARG A 139 -4.33 -19.04 -6.55
C ARG A 139 -3.46 -17.99 -5.87
N VAL A 140 -3.59 -16.74 -6.29
CA VAL A 140 -2.90 -15.59 -5.67
C VAL A 140 -3.30 -15.44 -4.21
N LEU A 141 -4.60 -15.45 -3.92
CA LEU A 141 -5.12 -15.33 -2.55
C LEU A 141 -4.70 -16.50 -1.66
N LYS A 142 -4.60 -17.72 -2.21
CA LYS A 142 -4.08 -18.89 -1.48
C LYS A 142 -2.61 -18.67 -1.07
N ALA A 143 -1.75 -18.29 -2.01
CA ALA A 143 -0.33 -18.05 -1.74
C ALA A 143 -0.11 -16.88 -0.77
N LEU A 144 -0.89 -15.80 -0.89
CA LEU A 144 -0.84 -14.68 0.06
C LEU A 144 -1.22 -15.13 1.47
N ARG A 145 -2.25 -15.96 1.62
CA ARG A 145 -2.64 -16.54 2.91
C ARG A 145 -1.55 -17.43 3.49
N GLU A 146 -0.93 -18.27 2.67
CA GLU A 146 0.22 -19.11 3.09
C GLU A 146 1.42 -18.27 3.53
N ALA A 147 1.59 -17.07 2.96
CA ALA A 147 2.59 -16.08 3.39
C ALA A 147 2.18 -15.23 4.61
N GLY A 148 1.04 -15.54 5.24
CA GLY A 148 0.54 -14.87 6.44
C GLY A 148 -0.27 -13.59 6.19
N PHE A 149 -0.65 -13.29 4.95
CA PHE A 149 -1.56 -12.19 4.67
C PHE A 149 -3.01 -12.60 4.92
N THR A 150 -3.81 -11.69 5.47
CA THR A 150 -5.27 -11.79 5.50
C THR A 150 -5.87 -10.89 4.43
N TYR A 151 -6.98 -11.31 3.82
CA TYR A 151 -7.67 -10.53 2.79
C TYR A 151 -9.18 -10.57 2.99
N ASP A 152 -9.78 -9.39 3.10
CA ASP A 152 -11.22 -9.20 3.14
C ASP A 152 -11.71 -8.75 1.75
N SER A 153 -12.47 -9.61 1.08
CA SER A 153 -13.00 -9.36 -0.26
C SER A 153 -14.10 -8.30 -0.30
N ARG A 154 -14.76 -8.03 0.83
CA ARG A 154 -15.87 -7.08 0.94
C ARG A 154 -15.34 -5.65 1.07
N THR A 155 -14.28 -5.46 1.84
CA THR A 155 -13.59 -4.16 1.99
C THR A 155 -12.40 -3.99 1.05
N ARG A 156 -12.00 -5.05 0.34
CA ARG A 156 -10.80 -5.11 -0.51
C ARG A 156 -9.52 -4.82 0.27
N ARG A 157 -9.50 -5.15 1.56
CA ARG A 157 -8.38 -4.88 2.44
C ARG A 157 -7.49 -6.11 2.55
N ILE A 158 -6.19 -5.93 2.35
CA ILE A 158 -5.17 -6.91 2.66
C ILE A 158 -4.37 -6.44 3.87
N ARG A 159 -4.03 -7.34 4.79
CA ARG A 159 -3.27 -7.06 6.00
C ARG A 159 -2.22 -8.12 6.26
N ARG A 160 -1.11 -7.73 6.91
CA ARG A 160 -0.13 -8.64 7.50
C ARG A 160 0.44 -8.06 8.79
N GLU A 161 0.87 -8.92 9.70
CA GLU A 161 1.54 -8.55 10.95
C GLU A 161 2.96 -9.15 10.98
N GLY A 162 3.91 -8.38 11.50
CA GLY A 162 5.33 -8.71 11.53
C GLY A 162 6.02 -8.65 10.15
N PRO A 163 7.35 -8.84 10.09
CA PRO A 163 8.09 -8.83 8.84
C PRO A 163 7.84 -10.08 8.00
N PHE A 164 7.96 -9.93 6.67
CA PHE A 164 7.99 -11.05 5.72
C PHE A 164 9.34 -11.11 5.00
N THR A 165 10.04 -12.24 5.10
CA THR A 165 11.36 -12.48 4.48
C THR A 165 11.35 -13.56 3.39
N GLY A 166 10.18 -14.14 3.10
CA GLY A 166 10.03 -15.18 2.08
C GLY A 166 9.76 -14.63 0.67
N THR A 167 9.44 -15.55 -0.24
CA THR A 167 9.02 -15.24 -1.61
C THR A 167 7.64 -15.79 -1.88
N LEU A 168 6.90 -15.14 -2.78
CA LEU A 168 5.68 -15.72 -3.35
C LEU A 168 6.07 -16.56 -4.57
N PRO A 169 5.32 -17.64 -4.90
CA PRO A 169 5.63 -18.53 -6.01
C PRO A 169 5.19 -17.93 -7.37
N PHE A 170 5.49 -16.66 -7.61
CA PHE A 170 5.08 -15.94 -8.81
C PHE A 170 6.24 -15.12 -9.38
N ARG A 171 6.48 -15.26 -10.68
CA ARG A 171 7.39 -14.40 -11.44
C ARG A 171 6.60 -13.31 -12.15
N TYR A 172 6.95 -12.05 -11.92
CA TYR A 172 6.32 -10.91 -12.59
C TYR A 172 6.75 -10.86 -14.06
N LEU A 173 5.77 -10.74 -14.96
CA LEU A 173 5.96 -10.72 -16.41
C LEU A 173 5.80 -9.34 -17.04
N GLY A 174 5.14 -8.42 -16.32
CA GLY A 174 4.82 -7.09 -16.84
C GLY A 174 3.44 -6.63 -16.42
N ALA A 175 3.08 -5.45 -16.90
CA ALA A 175 1.84 -4.79 -16.56
C ALA A 175 1.17 -4.20 -17.81
N ASP A 176 -0.16 -4.17 -17.78
CA ASP A 176 -1.01 -3.58 -18.81
C ASP A 176 -1.83 -2.43 -18.19
N ASP A 177 -1.61 -1.21 -18.67
CA ASP A 177 -2.31 0.00 -18.24
C ASP A 177 -3.62 0.27 -19.02
N ARG A 178 -3.97 -0.60 -19.97
CA ARG A 178 -5.21 -0.55 -20.75
C ARG A 178 -6.25 -1.58 -20.29
N ALA A 179 -6.03 -2.20 -19.13
CA ALA A 179 -6.84 -3.29 -18.60
C ALA A 179 -8.27 -2.91 -18.16
N GLY A 180 -8.62 -1.62 -18.22
CA GLY A 180 -9.91 -1.09 -17.80
C GLY A 180 -9.94 -0.62 -16.34
N PRO A 181 -11.13 -0.29 -15.81
CA PRO A 181 -11.24 0.31 -14.49
C PRO A 181 -11.08 -0.71 -13.34
N ASN A 182 -10.59 -0.23 -12.19
CA ASN A 182 -10.64 -0.96 -10.91
C ASN A 182 -12.06 -1.00 -10.32
N TYR A 183 -12.21 -1.65 -9.15
CA TYR A 183 -13.49 -1.71 -8.42
C TYR A 183 -14.05 -0.34 -7.96
N THR A 184 -13.27 0.75 -8.07
CA THR A 184 -13.73 2.12 -7.81
C THR A 184 -14.07 2.90 -9.09
N GLY A 185 -14.05 2.24 -10.25
CA GLY A 185 -14.36 2.86 -11.55
C GLY A 185 -13.21 3.67 -12.18
N GLN A 186 -12.00 3.61 -11.62
CA GLN A 186 -10.85 4.40 -12.05
C GLN A 186 -9.89 3.58 -12.93
N PRO A 187 -9.21 4.17 -13.93
CA PRO A 187 -8.23 3.46 -14.76
C PRO A 187 -7.19 2.76 -13.90
N ALA A 188 -6.93 1.48 -14.13
CA ALA A 188 -6.01 0.70 -13.32
C ALA A 188 -5.08 -0.16 -14.17
N VAL A 189 -3.99 -0.59 -13.55
CA VAL A 189 -3.00 -1.45 -14.14
C VAL A 189 -3.34 -2.90 -13.82
N ALA A 190 -3.36 -3.80 -14.81
CA ALA A 190 -3.32 -5.23 -14.56
C ALA A 190 -1.86 -5.71 -14.46
N SER A 191 -1.59 -6.61 -13.51
CA SER A 191 -0.27 -7.18 -13.28
C SER A 191 -0.25 -8.63 -13.77
N HIS A 192 0.69 -8.98 -14.63
CA HIS A 192 0.81 -10.33 -15.20
C HIS A 192 1.91 -11.12 -14.50
N TYR A 193 1.59 -12.36 -14.14
CA TYR A 193 2.48 -13.27 -13.46
C TYR A 193 2.38 -14.69 -14.03
N GLU A 194 3.46 -15.44 -13.91
CA GLU A 194 3.46 -16.90 -14.02
C GLU A 194 3.87 -17.54 -12.70
N LEU A 195 3.59 -18.83 -12.56
CA LEU A 195 4.04 -19.62 -11.42
C LEU A 195 5.52 -19.95 -11.58
N THR A 196 6.28 -19.76 -10.51
CA THR A 196 7.62 -20.35 -10.41
C THR A 196 7.44 -21.81 -10.00
N LEU A 197 8.03 -22.72 -10.77
CA LEU A 197 8.12 -24.15 -10.45
C LEU A 197 9.04 -24.38 -9.24
#